data_AF-A0A1G7T054-F1
#
_entry.id   AF-A0A1G7T054-F1
#
_cell.length_a   1.000
_cell.length_b   1.000
_cell.length_c   1.000
_cell.angle_alpha   90.00
_cell.angle_beta   90.00
_cell.angle_gamma   90.00
#
_symmetry.space_group_name_H-M   'P 1'
#
loop_
_entity.id
_entity.type
_entity.pdbx_description
1 polymer ?
#
loop_
_entity_poly.entity_id
_entity_poly.type
_entity_poly.pdbx_seq_one_letter_code
_entity_poly.pdbx_strand_id
1 'polypeptide(L)'
;MDTLAWAGVLVGGLLLLWSLWATLRANAGSRIPLMRNADVVPPGSIVTRVLGVVVYVFSTLSLAGRSGLWSAVIILAGALVGLVAILVHNRRAAYAERSGGAA
;
A
#
# COMPACT_ATOMS: atom_id res chain seq x y z
N MET A 1 27.81 -0.33 -7.10
CA MET A 1 26.92 0.48 -6.23
C MET A 1 25.49 0.18 -6.62
N ASP A 2 24.67 -0.26 -5.67
CA ASP A 2 23.30 -0.76 -5.93
C ASP A 2 22.25 0.34 -5.91
N THR A 3 22.66 1.55 -6.26
CA THR A 3 21.86 2.78 -6.19
C THR A 3 20.59 2.69 -7.02
N LEU A 4 20.64 2.07 -8.20
CA LEU A 4 19.46 1.84 -9.06
C LEU A 4 18.43 0.92 -8.42
N ALA A 5 18.87 -0.17 -7.77
CA ALA A 5 17.96 -1.10 -7.11
C ALA A 5 17.30 -0.44 -5.89
N TRP A 6 18.08 0.28 -5.07
CA TRP A 6 17.55 1.05 -3.96
C TRP A 6 16.58 2.15 -4.40
N ALA A 7 16.90 2.87 -5.48
CA ALA A 7 15.99 3.85 -6.08
C ALA A 7 14.69 3.19 -6.53
N GLY A 8 14.76 2.02 -7.16
CA GLY A 8 13.59 1.25 -7.56
C GLY A 8 12.73 0.79 -6.38
N VAL A 9 13.34 0.33 -5.28
CA VAL A 9 12.62 0.00 -4.04
C VAL A 9 11.88 1.22 -3.49
N LEU A 10 12.54 2.39 -3.45
CA LEU A 10 11.91 3.62 -2.96
C LEU A 10 10.78 4.09 -3.87
N VAL A 11 11.00 4.16 -5.19
CA VAL A 11 10.01 4.60 -6.17
C VAL A 11 8.82 3.65 -6.20
N GLY A 12 9.06 2.34 -6.25
CA GLY A 12 8.00 1.33 -6.22
C GLY A 12 7.18 1.40 -4.92
N GLY A 13 7.86 1.56 -3.79
CA GLY A 13 7.20 1.74 -2.48
C GLY A 13 6.33 3.00 -2.43
N LEU A 14 6.82 4.13 -2.93
CA LEU A 14 6.04 5.38 -3.00
C LEU A 14 4.81 5.24 -3.89
N LEU A 15 4.93 4.59 -5.06
CA LEU A 15 3.80 4.34 -5.95
C LEU A 15 2.70 3.49 -5.29
N LEU A 16 3.11 2.47 -4.54
CA LEU A 16 2.19 1.62 -3.76
C LEU A 16 1.48 2.41 -2.67
N LEU A 17 2.22 3.23 -1.91
CA LEU A 17 1.66 4.09 -0.87
C LEU A 17 0.68 5.11 -1.47
N TRP A 18 1.04 5.73 -2.59
CA TRP A 18 0.18 6.69 -3.27
C TRP A 18 -1.11 6.05 -3.78
N SER A 19 -1.02 4.90 -4.46
CA SER A 19 -2.17 4.13 -4.93
C SER A 19 -3.09 3.74 -3.78
N LEU A 20 -2.50 3.26 -2.67
CA LEU A 20 -3.25 2.92 -1.47
C LEU A 20 -3.95 4.16 -0.89
N TRP A 21 -3.22 5.25 -0.73
CA TRP A 21 -3.76 6.49 -0.19
C TRP A 21 -4.87 7.09 -1.05
N ALA A 22 -4.74 7.06 -2.37
CA ALA A 22 -5.80 7.46 -3.30
C ALA A 22 -7.06 6.61 -3.13
N THR A 23 -6.88 5.29 -2.96
CA THR A 23 -7.99 4.36 -2.70
C THR A 23 -8.64 4.62 -1.34
N LEU A 24 -7.85 4.82 -0.28
CA LEU A 24 -8.36 5.15 1.05
C LEU A 24 -9.13 6.48 1.05
N ARG A 25 -8.58 7.50 0.38
CA ARG A 25 -9.21 8.82 0.28
C ARG A 25 -10.53 8.78 -0.49
N ALA A 26 -10.60 8.01 -1.57
CA ALA A 26 -11.84 7.83 -2.32
C ALA A 26 -12.93 7.10 -1.52
N ASN A 27 -12.54 6.32 -0.51
CA ASN A 27 -13.44 5.57 0.36
C ASN A 27 -13.42 6.09 1.81
N ALA A 28 -13.23 7.41 2.00
CA ALA A 28 -13.08 8.00 3.34
C ALA A 28 -14.33 7.92 4.23
N GLY A 29 -15.50 7.68 3.65
CA GLY A 29 -16.76 7.52 4.37
C GLY A 29 -17.22 6.07 4.61
N SER A 30 -16.48 5.09 4.08
CA SER A 30 -16.95 3.69 4.07
C SER A 30 -15.84 2.75 4.56
N ARG A 31 -16.22 1.70 5.30
CA ARG A 31 -15.27 0.64 5.65
C ARG A 31 -14.87 -0.15 4.41
N ILE A 32 -13.57 -0.34 4.22
CA ILE A 32 -13.05 -1.14 3.12
C ILE A 32 -12.92 -2.58 3.60
N PRO A 33 -13.64 -3.55 3.00
CA PRO A 33 -13.52 -4.95 3.36
C PRO A 33 -12.14 -5.51 2.99
N LEU A 34 -11.47 -6.21 3.93
CA LEU A 34 -10.07 -6.62 3.78
C LEU A 34 -9.85 -7.66 2.65
N MET A 35 -10.87 -8.48 2.39
CA MET A 35 -10.83 -9.58 1.40
C MET A 35 -11.67 -9.30 0.14
N ARG A 36 -12.26 -8.11 0.02
CA ARG A 36 -13.06 -7.71 -1.14
C ARG A 36 -12.54 -6.40 -1.73
N ASN A 37 -12.88 -6.17 -2.99
CA ASN A 37 -12.60 -4.89 -3.62
C ASN A 37 -13.34 -3.76 -2.89
N ALA A 38 -12.70 -2.60 -2.77
CA ALA A 38 -13.35 -1.39 -2.26
C ALA A 38 -14.49 -0.97 -3.19
N ASP A 39 -15.54 -0.35 -2.66
CA ASP A 39 -16.72 0.09 -3.43
C ASP A 39 -16.35 1.05 -4.56
N VAL A 40 -15.37 1.94 -4.32
CA VAL A 40 -14.87 2.87 -5.32
C VAL A 40 -13.38 2.65 -5.56
N VAL A 41 -13.03 2.22 -6.77
CA VAL A 41 -11.64 2.13 -7.22
C VAL A 41 -11.34 3.30 -8.17
N PRO A 42 -10.47 4.25 -7.81
CA PRO A 42 -10.16 5.39 -8.67
C PRO A 42 -9.56 4.94 -10.01
N PRO A 43 -9.95 5.55 -11.14
CA PRO A 43 -9.31 5.29 -12.42
C PRO A 43 -7.82 5.62 -12.32
N GLY A 44 -6.97 4.67 -12.70
CA GLY A 44 -5.51 4.79 -12.60
C GLY A 44 -4.88 4.27 -11.28
N SER A 45 -5.68 4.02 -10.24
CA SER A 45 -5.17 3.39 -8.99
C SER A 45 -4.66 1.97 -9.24
N ILE A 46 -5.34 1.21 -10.10
CA ILE A 46 -4.93 -0.15 -10.48
C ILE A 46 -3.59 -0.11 -11.24
N VAL A 47 -3.44 0.80 -12.21
CA VAL A 47 -2.22 0.91 -13.01
C VAL A 47 -1.02 1.31 -12.13
N THR A 48 -1.19 2.31 -11.28
CA THR A 48 -0.15 2.72 -10.32
C THR A 48 0.18 1.63 -9.31
N ARG A 49 -0.82 0.85 -8.86
CA ARG A 49 -0.58 -0.32 -8.02
C ARG A 49 0.25 -1.37 -8.75
N VAL A 50 -0.12 -1.74 -9.98
CA VAL A 50 0.60 -2.76 -10.76
C VAL A 50 2.04 -2.31 -11.03
N LEU A 51 2.24 -1.07 -11.49
CA LEU A 51 3.58 -0.51 -11.70
C LEU A 51 4.39 -0.48 -10.39
N GLY A 52 3.77 -0.04 -9.30
CA GLY A 52 4.38 -0.02 -7.98
C GLY A 52 4.83 -1.42 -7.53
N VAL A 53 3.96 -2.44 -7.65
CA VAL A 53 4.30 -3.83 -7.30
C VAL A 53 5.47 -4.33 -8.15
N VAL A 54 5.40 -4.16 -9.46
CA VAL A 54 6.44 -4.64 -10.38
C VAL A 54 7.78 -3.98 -10.05
N VAL A 55 7.82 -2.66 -10.00
CA VAL A 55 9.06 -1.91 -9.72
C VAL A 55 9.60 -2.28 -8.33
N TYR A 56 8.75 -2.34 -7.32
CA TYR A 56 9.16 -2.65 -5.95
C TYR A 56 9.70 -4.07 -5.79
N VAL A 57 8.96 -5.07 -6.26
CA VAL A 57 9.33 -6.49 -6.10
C VAL A 57 10.57 -6.81 -6.92
N PHE A 58 10.64 -6.42 -8.20
CA PHE A 58 11.81 -6.70 -9.03
C PHE A 58 13.07 -5.99 -8.51
N SER A 59 12.95 -4.75 -8.04
CA SER A 59 14.08 -4.04 -7.44
C SER A 59 14.54 -4.67 -6.12
N THR A 60 13.60 -5.20 -5.33
CA THR A 60 13.94 -5.90 -4.08
C THR A 60 14.57 -7.28 -4.34
N LEU A 61 14.07 -8.01 -5.34
CA LEU A 61 14.61 -9.31 -5.72
C LEU A 61 16.00 -9.21 -6.37
N SER A 62 16.26 -8.14 -7.13
CA SER A 62 17.61 -7.93 -7.70
C SER A 62 18.68 -7.71 -6.62
N LEU A 63 18.28 -7.28 -5.42
CA LEU A 63 19.16 -7.20 -4.24
C LEU A 63 19.41 -8.56 -3.56
N ALA A 64 18.57 -9.58 -3.81
CA ALA A 64 18.54 -10.81 -3.02
C ALA A 64 19.88 -11.58 -3.01
N GLY A 65 20.62 -11.56 -4.13
CA GLY A 65 21.94 -12.19 -4.22
C GLY A 65 23.02 -11.55 -3.33
N ARG A 66 22.77 -10.35 -2.78
CA ARG A 66 23.71 -9.61 -1.92
C ARG A 66 23.16 -9.32 -0.53
N SER A 67 21.86 -9.09 -0.42
CA SER A 67 21.18 -8.71 0.82
C SER A 67 20.72 -9.93 1.64
N GLY A 68 20.75 -11.13 1.05
CA GLY A 68 20.28 -12.36 1.70
C GLY A 68 18.81 -12.24 2.12
N LEU A 69 18.53 -12.49 3.40
CA LEU A 69 17.18 -12.43 3.95
C LEU A 69 16.56 -11.02 3.97
N TRP A 70 17.36 -9.96 3.84
CA TRP A 70 16.86 -8.59 3.90
C TRP A 70 15.89 -8.24 2.78
N SER A 71 16.04 -8.84 1.58
CA SER A 71 15.06 -8.66 0.50
C SER A 71 13.67 -9.18 0.90
N ALA A 72 13.60 -10.31 1.60
CA ALA A 72 12.33 -10.84 2.11
C ALA A 72 11.73 -9.91 3.18
N VAL A 73 12.57 -9.39 4.09
CA VAL A 73 12.16 -8.43 5.13
C VAL A 73 11.59 -7.16 4.51
N ILE A 74 12.20 -6.62 3.46
CA ILE A 74 11.71 -5.43 2.76
C ILE A 74 10.31 -5.69 2.20
N ILE A 75 10.12 -6.79 1.46
CA ILE A 75 8.81 -7.14 0.89
C ILE A 75 7.74 -7.28 1.98
N LEU A 76 8.06 -7.98 3.08
CA LEU A 76 7.17 -8.14 4.23
C LEU A 76 6.81 -6.78 4.86
N ALA A 77 7.79 -5.89 5.02
CA ALA A 77 7.54 -4.56 5.55
C ALA A 77 6.58 -3.74 4.68
N GLY A 78 6.73 -3.78 3.36
CA GLY A 78 5.80 -3.13 2.42
C GLY A 78 4.36 -3.64 2.55
N ALA A 79 4.19 -4.96 2.65
CA ALA A 79 2.89 -5.58 2.86
C ALA A 79 2.27 -5.17 4.22
N LEU A 80 3.08 -5.17 5.29
CA LEU A 80 2.64 -4.81 6.63
C LEU A 80 2.18 -3.35 6.70
N VAL A 81 2.90 -2.42 6.06
CA VAL A 81 2.52 -1.02 5.97
C VAL A 81 1.15 -0.87 5.28
N GLY A 82 0.92 -1.60 4.19
CA GLY A 82 -0.37 -1.61 3.51
C GLY A 82 -1.51 -2.10 4.40
N LEU A 83 -1.28 -3.19 5.13
CA LEU A 83 -2.25 -3.75 6.08
C LEU A 83 -2.59 -2.75 7.21
N VAL A 84 -1.56 -2.17 7.83
CA VAL A 84 -1.73 -1.19 8.92
C VAL A 84 -2.51 0.03 8.44
N ALA A 85 -2.21 0.55 7.25
CA ALA A 85 -2.92 1.70 6.69
C ALA A 85 -4.43 1.43 6.51
N ILE A 86 -4.81 0.23 6.02
CA ILE A 86 -6.21 -0.18 5.89
C ILE A 86 -6.88 -0.30 7.26
N LEU A 87 -6.20 -0.93 8.24
CA LEU A 87 -6.73 -1.08 9.59
C LEU A 87 -6.96 0.28 10.26
N VAL A 88 -6.01 1.21 10.14
CA VAL A 88 -6.13 2.57 10.69
C VAL A 88 -7.28 3.32 10.03
N HIS A 89 -7.42 3.22 8.70
CA HIS A 89 -8.54 3.82 7.96
C HIS A 89 -9.88 3.30 8.44
N ASN A 90 -10.03 1.97 8.54
CA ASN A 90 -11.27 1.34 8.98
C ASN A 90 -11.62 1.68 10.43
N ARG A 91 -10.63 1.80 11.32
CA ARG A 91 -10.86 2.28 12.69
C ARG A 91 -11.38 3.72 12.68
N ARG A 92 -10.78 4.61 11.89
CA ARG A 92 -11.23 6.01 11.76
C ARG A 92 -12.66 6.11 11.21
N ALA A 93 -12.99 5.35 10.17
CA ALA A 93 -14.35 5.29 9.62
C ALA A 93 -15.36 4.79 10.67
N ALA A 94 -15.01 3.74 11.43
CA ALA A 94 -15.84 3.22 12.51
C ALA A 94 -16.06 4.21 13.67
N TYR A 95 -15.08 5.07 13.97
CA TYR A 95 -15.26 6.14 14.95
C TYR A 95 -16.20 7.24 14.41
N ALA A 96 -16.05 7.64 13.14
CA ALA A 96 -16.89 8.65 12.50
C ALA A 96 -18.37 8.24 12.46
N GLU A 97 -18.66 6.98 12.14
CA GLU A 97 -20.02 6.40 12.20
C GLU A 97 -20.63 6.53 13.60
N ARG A 98 -19.87 6.22 14.66
CA ARG A 98 -20.37 6.29 16.05
C ARG A 98 -20.62 7.73 16.51
N SER A 99 -19.79 8.68 16.07
CA SER A 99 -19.97 10.10 16.42
C SER A 99 -21.09 10.77 15.64
N GLY A 100 -21.39 10.32 14.41
CA GLY A 100 -22.46 10.88 13.58
C GLY A 100 -23.87 10.34 13.90
N GLY A 101 -23.97 9.16 14.52
CA GLY A 101 -25.26 8.58 14.95
C GLY A 101 -25.77 9.08 16.32
N ALA A 102 -25.13 10.09 16.91
CA ALA A 102 -25.49 10.67 18.20
C ALA A 102 -26.01 12.13 18.09
N ALA A 103 -26.25 12.62 16.87
CA ALA A 103 -26.84 13.93 16.58
C ALA A 103 -28.23 13.75 15.92
#